data_AF-A0A1N7JR73-F1
#
_entry.id   AF-A0A1N7JR73-F1
#
_cell.length_a   1.000
_cell.length_b   1.000
_cell.length_c   1.000
_cell.angle_alpha   90.00
_cell.angle_beta   90.00
_cell.angle_gamma   90.00
#
_symmetry.space_group_name_H-M   'P 1'
#
loop_
_entity.id
_entity.type
_entity.pdbx_description
1 polymer ?
#
loop_
_entity_poly.entity_id
_entity_poly.type
_entity_poly.pdbx_seq_one_letter_code
_entity_poly.pdbx_strand_id
1 'polypeptide(L)'
;MKAGSLALAAALSLAAIVLAFVDLPRWIALLLVVAAGVFLFIGLREKYREYNARESAPIELDPEQRETVAHLKAEGREDSAVRQVQLWFRNTGYEEAAAVVRGVD
;
A
#
# COMPACT_ATOMS: atom_id res chain seq x y z
N MET A 1 11.29 -1.27 -10.61
CA MET A 1 11.65 -2.69 -10.42
C MET A 1 11.49 -3.02 -8.93
N LYS A 2 10.34 -3.55 -8.49
CA LYS A 2 9.95 -3.50 -7.05
C LYS A 2 9.77 -4.85 -6.36
N ALA A 3 9.99 -5.97 -7.06
CA ALA A 3 9.84 -7.32 -6.51
C ALA A 3 11.18 -8.04 -6.23
N GLY A 4 12.30 -7.47 -6.69
CA GLY A 4 13.60 -8.15 -6.67
C GLY A 4 14.16 -8.40 -5.27
N SER A 5 13.97 -7.46 -4.34
CA SER A 5 14.48 -7.56 -2.96
C SER A 5 13.75 -8.64 -2.15
N LEU A 6 12.42 -8.71 -2.26
CA LEU A 6 11.60 -9.73 -1.59
C LEU A 6 11.82 -11.13 -2.21
N ALA A 7 11.92 -11.21 -3.55
CA ALA A 7 12.24 -12.46 -4.23
C ALA A 7 13.62 -12.98 -3.84
N LEU A 8 14.61 -12.09 -3.72
CA LEU A 8 15.96 -12.44 -3.26
C LEU A 8 15.96 -12.87 -1.78
N ALA A 9 15.22 -12.19 -0.90
CA ALA A 9 15.05 -12.60 0.49
C ALA A 9 14.44 -14.01 0.61
N ALA A 10 13.39 -14.29 -0.17
CA ALA A 10 12.77 -15.62 -0.24
C ALA A 10 13.75 -16.69 -0.75
N ALA A 11 14.50 -16.39 -1.81
CA ALA A 11 15.50 -17.30 -2.36
C ALA A 11 16.65 -17.58 -1.37
N LEU A 12 17.17 -16.56 -0.67
CA LEU A 12 18.20 -16.71 0.35
C LEU A 12 17.69 -17.50 1.58
N SER A 13 16.43 -17.31 1.95
CA SER A 13 15.79 -18.07 3.04
C SER A 13 15.64 -19.55 2.67
N LEU A 14 15.20 -19.84 1.44
CA LEU A 14 15.14 -21.20 0.90
C LEU A 14 16.54 -21.83 0.81
N ALA A 15 17.54 -21.09 0.35
CA ALA A 15 18.92 -21.56 0.31
C ALA A 15 19.45 -21.91 1.71
N ALA A 16 19.16 -21.09 2.73
CA ALA A 16 19.54 -21.37 4.11
C ALA A 16 18.91 -22.67 4.65
N ILE A 17 17.63 -22.94 4.32
CA ILE A 17 16.96 -24.19 4.69
C ILE A 17 17.64 -25.38 4.00
N VAL A 18 17.94 -25.28 2.71
CA VAL A 18 18.63 -26.35 1.96
C VAL A 18 20.02 -26.62 2.55
N LEU A 19 20.79 -25.57 2.88
CA LEU A 19 22.11 -25.71 3.50
C LEU A 19 22.08 -26.41 4.87
N ALA A 20 20.95 -26.39 5.58
CA ALA A 20 20.81 -27.11 6.85
C ALA A 20 20.79 -28.64 6.68
N PHE A 21 20.52 -29.15 5.47
CA PHE A 21 20.54 -30.58 5.14
C PHE A 21 21.87 -31.05 4.54
N VAL A 22 22.85 -30.16 4.44
CA VAL A 22 24.19 -30.44 3.90
C VAL A 22 25.20 -30.26 5.03
N ASP A 23 26.31 -31.01 4.99
CA ASP A 23 27.35 -31.00 6.04
C ASP A 23 28.27 -29.76 5.94
N LEU A 24 27.65 -28.58 5.81
CA LEU A 24 28.30 -27.28 5.73
C LEU A 24 28.45 -26.67 7.13
N PRO A 25 29.52 -25.89 7.37
CA PRO A 25 29.70 -25.17 8.62
C PRO A 25 28.48 -24.28 8.93
N ARG A 26 27.89 -24.48 10.12
CA ARG A 26 26.65 -23.79 10.56
C ARG A 26 26.72 -22.26 10.49
N TRP A 27 27.92 -21.67 10.54
CA TRP A 27 28.11 -20.22 10.42
C TRP A 27 27.71 -19.68 9.03
N ILE A 28 27.78 -20.50 7.99
CA ILE A 28 27.36 -20.12 6.62
C ILE A 28 25.84 -19.96 6.56
N ALA A 29 25.09 -20.88 7.18
CA ALA A 29 23.64 -20.78 7.30
C ALA A 29 23.22 -19.53 8.09
N LEU A 30 23.96 -19.18 9.15
CA LEU A 30 23.71 -17.95 9.92
C LEU A 30 23.88 -16.69 9.05
N LEU A 31 24.97 -16.59 8.26
CA LEU A 31 25.18 -15.45 7.37
C LEU A 31 24.08 -15.32 6.31
N LEU A 32 23.59 -16.43 5.76
CA LEU A 32 22.48 -16.44 4.80
C LEU A 32 21.18 -15.94 5.42
N VAL A 33 20.86 -16.37 6.64
CA VAL A 33 19.66 -15.90 7.37
C VAL A 33 19.76 -14.40 7.67
N VAL A 34 20.93 -13.92 8.11
CA VAL A 34 21.15 -12.49 8.34
C VAL A 34 20.98 -11.69 7.04
N ALA A 35 21.57 -12.14 5.93
CA ALA A 35 21.42 -11.50 4.63
C ALA A 35 19.95 -11.49 4.18
N ALA A 36 19.23 -12.60 4.33
CA ALA A 36 17.81 -12.69 4.01
C ALA A 36 16.97 -11.69 4.84
N GLY A 37 17.25 -11.58 6.14
CA GLY A 37 16.60 -10.60 7.02
C GLY A 37 16.82 -9.15 6.56
N VAL A 38 18.03 -8.80 6.14
CA VAL A 38 18.34 -7.47 5.60
C VAL A 38 17.56 -7.18 4.32
N PHE A 39 17.55 -8.10 3.36
CA PHE A 39 16.80 -7.93 2.12
C PHE A 39 15.29 -7.86 2.35
N LEU A 40 14.77 -8.66 3.28
CA LEU A 40 13.38 -8.62 3.70
C LEU A 40 13.02 -7.24 4.26
N PHE A 41 13.84 -6.73 5.19
CA PHE A 41 13.63 -5.40 5.78
C PHE A 41 13.64 -4.28 4.73
N ILE A 42 14.59 -4.30 3.79
CA ILE A 42 14.66 -3.31 2.70
C ILE A 42 13.39 -3.38 1.84
N GLY A 43 12.97 -4.58 1.44
CA GLY A 43 11.78 -4.78 0.61
C GLY A 43 10.48 -4.33 1.29
N LEU A 44 10.32 -4.63 2.59
CA LEU A 44 9.19 -4.16 3.39
C LEU A 44 9.17 -2.63 3.51
N ARG A 45 10.33 -2.00 3.76
CA ARG A 45 10.43 -0.55 3.87
C ARG A 45 10.09 0.16 2.55
N GLU A 46 10.50 -0.39 1.42
CA GLU A 46 10.14 0.15 0.09
C GLU A 46 8.64 0.03 -0.18
N LYS A 47 8.04 -1.13 0.10
CA LYS A 47 6.60 -1.33 -0.01
C LYS A 47 5.81 -0.38 0.89
N TYR A 48 6.28 -0.18 2.13
CA TYR A 48 5.65 0.75 3.07
C TYR A 48 5.72 2.20 2.57
N ARG A 49 6.87 2.63 2.04
CA ARG A 49 7.01 3.96 1.42
C ARG A 49 6.08 4.13 0.22
N GLU A 50 5.98 3.13 -0.64
CA GLU A 50 5.07 3.17 -1.79
C GLU A 50 3.60 3.21 -1.36
N TYR A 51 3.24 2.47 -0.32
CA TYR A 51 1.90 2.50 0.25
C TYR A 51 1.55 3.90 0.77
N ASN A 52 2.40 4.47 1.62
CA ASN A 52 2.18 5.82 2.17
C ASN A 52 2.16 6.89 1.07
N ALA A 53 3.01 6.77 0.04
CA ALA A 53 3.01 7.68 -1.08
C ALA A 53 1.71 7.64 -1.90
N ARG A 54 1.07 6.46 -2.02
CA ARG A 54 -0.25 6.32 -2.65
C ARG A 54 -1.38 6.84 -1.76
N GLU A 55 -1.23 6.68 -0.45
CA GLU A 55 -2.19 7.18 0.53
C GLU A 55 -2.21 8.71 0.62
N SER A 56 -1.11 9.38 0.27
CA SER A 56 -1.00 10.85 0.20
C SER A 56 -1.36 11.43 -1.17
N ALA A 57 -1.88 10.63 -2.11
CA ALA A 57 -2.29 11.15 -3.41
C ALA A 57 -3.56 12.02 -3.23
N PRO A 58 -3.61 13.22 -3.84
CA PRO A 58 -4.78 14.06 -3.73
C PRO A 58 -6.01 13.34 -4.28
N ILE A 59 -7.14 13.47 -3.57
CA ILE A 59 -8.41 12.90 -4.01
C ILE A 59 -8.93 13.74 -5.18
N GLU A 60 -8.73 13.22 -6.38
CA GLU A 60 -9.25 13.82 -7.60
C GLU A 60 -10.47 13.02 -8.08
N LEU A 61 -11.63 13.67 -8.08
CA LEU A 61 -12.84 13.09 -8.65
C LEU A 61 -12.76 13.13 -10.18
N ASP A 62 -13.04 11.99 -10.81
CA ASP A 62 -13.27 11.95 -12.24
C ASP A 62 -14.58 12.70 -12.61
N PRO A 63 -14.85 12.97 -13.90
CA PRO A 63 -16.04 13.72 -14.32
C PRO A 63 -17.36 13.06 -13.90
N GLU A 64 -17.45 11.73 -13.93
CA GLU A 64 -18.66 10.96 -13.59
C GLU A 64 -18.92 10.96 -12.07
N GLN A 65 -17.85 10.81 -11.29
CA GLN A 65 -17.86 10.95 -9.84
C GLN A 65 -18.26 12.36 -9.41
N ARG A 66 -17.75 13.38 -10.11
CA ARG A 66 -18.10 14.78 -9.83
C ARG A 66 -19.57 15.06 -10.11
N GLU A 67 -20.11 14.57 -11.22
CA GLU A 67 -21.54 14.67 -11.54
C GLU A 67 -22.39 13.98 -10.47
N THR A 68 -21.99 12.78 -10.05
CA THR A 68 -22.68 12.04 -8.99
C THR A 68 -22.69 12.82 -7.67
N VAL A 69 -21.55 13.40 -7.27
CA VAL A 69 -21.45 14.21 -6.05
C VAL A 69 -22.30 15.47 -6.16
N ALA A 70 -22.26 16.18 -7.31
CA ALA A 70 -23.06 17.36 -7.57
C ALA A 70 -24.57 17.04 -7.49
N HIS A 71 -24.99 15.93 -8.08
CA HIS A 71 -26.38 15.46 -8.01
C HIS A 71 -26.81 15.19 -6.56
N LEU A 72 -25.99 14.49 -5.77
CA LEU A 72 -26.30 14.21 -4.37
C LEU A 72 -26.36 15.49 -3.53
N LYS A 73 -25.51 16.49 -3.81
CA LYS A 73 -25.58 17.80 -3.17
C LYS A 73 -26.85 18.56 -3.53
N ALA A 74 -27.25 18.55 -4.81
CA ALA A 74 -28.48 19.19 -5.26
C ALA A 74 -29.73 18.58 -4.60
N GLU A 75 -29.70 17.30 -4.25
CA GLU A 75 -30.76 16.62 -3.48
C GLU A 75 -30.73 16.90 -1.97
N GLY A 76 -29.76 17.68 -1.47
CA GLY A 76 -29.55 17.91 -0.03
C GLY A 76 -28.98 16.69 0.72
N ARG A 77 -28.42 15.71 0.00
CA ARG A 77 -27.90 14.45 0.55
C ARG A 77 -26.37 14.47 0.67
N GLU A 78 -25.83 15.52 1.28
CA GLU A 78 -24.39 15.75 1.38
C GLU A 78 -23.67 14.61 2.12
N ASP A 79 -24.22 14.10 3.22
CA ASP A 79 -23.65 12.93 3.94
C ASP A 79 -23.57 11.67 3.07
N SER A 80 -24.53 11.48 2.15
CA SER A 80 -24.48 10.37 1.19
C SER A 80 -23.35 10.56 0.19
N ALA A 81 -23.12 11.80 -0.27
CA ALA A 81 -22.01 12.13 -1.15
C ALA A 81 -20.66 11.89 -0.47
N VAL A 82 -20.51 12.28 0.80
CA VAL A 82 -19.29 12.02 1.58
C VAL A 82 -19.02 10.52 1.66
N ARG A 83 -20.05 9.72 1.97
CA ARG A 83 -19.90 8.27 2.04
C ARG A 83 -19.59 7.65 0.69
N GLN A 84 -20.13 8.19 -0.40
CA GLN A 84 -19.83 7.74 -1.76
C GLN A 84 -18.35 7.98 -2.11
N VAL A 85 -17.80 9.13 -1.74
CA VAL A 85 -16.36 9.42 -1.88
C VAL A 85 -15.53 8.43 -1.07
N GLN A 86 -15.91 8.12 0.18
CA GLN A 86 -15.20 7.11 0.98
C GLN A 86 -15.24 5.69 0.39
N LEU A 87 -16.28 5.35 -0.39
CA LEU A 87 -16.38 4.07 -1.07
C LEU A 87 -15.44 3.99 -2.27
N TRP A 88 -15.28 5.09 -3.01
CA TRP A 88 -14.33 5.18 -4.12
C TRP A 88 -12.88 5.25 -3.63
N PHE A 89 -12.64 5.99 -2.55
CA PHE A 89 -11.32 6.21 -1.96
C PHE A 89 -11.23 5.53 -0.60
N ARG A 90 -10.84 4.25 -0.63
CA ARG A 90 -10.88 3.29 0.49
C ARG A 90 -10.19 3.74 1.79
N ASN A 91 -9.25 4.68 1.72
CA ASN A 91 -8.47 5.16 2.87
C ASN A 91 -8.80 6.61 3.26
N THR A 92 -9.87 7.19 2.71
CA THR A 92 -10.22 8.59 2.95
C THR A 92 -11.06 8.74 4.23
N GLY A 93 -10.57 9.59 5.14
CA GLY A 93 -11.31 9.97 6.35
C GLY A 93 -12.57 10.79 6.03
N TYR A 94 -13.53 10.84 6.96
CA TYR A 94 -14.78 11.56 6.73
C TYR A 94 -14.55 13.05 6.45
N GLU A 95 -13.68 13.71 7.21
CA GLU A 95 -13.38 15.13 7.02
C GLU A 95 -12.76 15.46 5.66
N GLU A 96 -11.88 14.58 5.18
CA GLU A 96 -11.20 14.71 3.90
C GLU A 96 -12.18 14.48 2.74
N ALA A 97 -13.01 13.43 2.81
CA ALA A 97 -14.09 13.21 1.86
C ALA A 97 -15.10 14.38 1.86
N ALA A 98 -15.44 14.92 3.03
CA ALA A 98 -16.30 16.09 3.14
C ALA A 98 -15.67 17.34 2.54
N ALA A 99 -14.36 17.53 2.66
CA ALA A 99 -13.65 18.63 2.01
C ALA A 99 -13.75 18.53 0.47
N VAL A 100 -13.60 17.32 -0.08
CA VAL A 100 -13.77 17.06 -1.51
C VAL A 100 -15.19 17.38 -1.96
N VAL A 101 -16.22 16.90 -1.24
CA VAL A 101 -17.63 17.18 -1.55
C VAL A 101 -17.97 18.67 -1.47
N ARG A 102 -17.45 19.39 -0.48
CA ARG A 102 -17.65 20.85 -0.38
C ARG A 102 -17.08 21.61 -1.57
N GLY A 103 -15.99 21.12 -2.16
CA GLY A 103 -15.35 21.72 -3.33
C GLY A 103 -15.99 21.40 -4.69
N VAL A 104 -17.07 20.61 -4.72
CA VAL A 104 -17.85 20.34 -5.95
C VAL A 104 -19.00 21.34 -6.04
N ASP A 105 -18.98 22.23 -7.03
CA ASP A 105 -20.06 23.20 -7.30
C ASP A 105 -21.28 22.57 -7.97
#